data_AF-E4Y9P2-F1
#
_entry.id   AF-E4Y9P2-F1
#
_cell.length_a   1.000
_cell.length_b   1.000
_cell.length_c   1.000
_cell.angle_alpha   90.00
_cell.angle_beta   90.00
_cell.angle_gamma   90.00
#
_symmetry.space_group_name_H-M   'P 1'
#
loop_
_entity.id
_entity.type
_entity.pdbx_description
1 polymer ?
#
loop_
_entity_poly.entity_id
_entity_poly.type
_entity_poly.pdbx_seq_one_letter_code
_entity_poly.pdbx_strand_id
1 'polypeptide(L)'
;MGGNNADLGNFPWQAALLKKNYKIFCGGTLVSPKTVISAPHCLTNYQKPEDLVVSVGHISSTIEVKKIINHPHFDRFLLLNDINLLLLEKPFIITDYVRPACLSQKLDYMPENGVSCVASGFGKDGRCDKYEKFEATKLKSVVLEIVDNEICAEKVKKNTGIKLVKSQLCAAGFQKGMDTCEGDSGGPLICDVEGRWTLTGVVSYGLNFGDKDIPGFYTRVAEYLDWIWNNSDLKPHKKTHWKGCGQVKREPIWSQPLSKLDNVGRALDENINRRRRIIGGQNADLGHFPWQAALTSSSNIKIFCGGTLVSPTTVISAGICLINISKPEDLIVSVGHIIPDLSHQHSRVRKIINHPDFDPYSISNNINLLILEKPFTITDYVRPACLPENIEFRPQNGAFCVASGFGKEELCDFNGSFEATRLAIFSNSRIELENSQLCAAGFQNGMDTCQGDSGGPLICDVEGRWTLTGVVSFGLAFGQKDIPGVYTRVAEYLDWISKFSDLEPQKKPKPQKKPKQQKKRRRQPKFRTKRPVRSD
;
A
#
# COMPACT_ATOMS: atom_id res chain seq x y z
N MET A 1 -1.55 13.72 -6.17
CA MET A 1 -2.21 12.75 -5.27
C MET A 1 -1.45 12.71 -3.97
N GLY A 2 -2.13 12.71 -2.82
CA GLY A 2 -1.53 12.35 -1.52
C GLY A 2 -1.27 10.84 -1.36
N GLY A 3 -0.83 10.17 -2.44
CA GLY A 3 -0.64 8.72 -2.51
C GLY A 3 0.83 8.31 -2.60
N ASN A 4 1.11 7.02 -2.40
CA ASN A 4 2.45 6.44 -2.39
C ASN A 4 2.98 6.23 -3.82
N ASN A 5 4.31 6.20 -3.98
CA ASN A 5 4.93 5.71 -5.21
C ASN A 5 4.50 4.25 -5.45
N ALA A 6 4.12 3.95 -6.69
CA ALA A 6 3.75 2.61 -7.10
C ALA A 6 4.98 1.82 -7.57
N ASP A 7 5.11 0.58 -7.11
CA ASP A 7 6.13 -0.32 -7.64
C ASP A 7 5.84 -0.70 -9.09
N LEU A 8 6.92 -0.95 -9.84
CA LEU A 8 6.86 -1.43 -11.22
C LEU A 8 6.09 -2.76 -11.29
N GLY A 9 4.96 -2.74 -12.02
CA GLY A 9 4.13 -3.92 -12.26
C GLY A 9 2.97 -4.12 -11.29
N ASN A 10 2.78 -3.23 -10.30
CA ASN A 10 1.59 -3.28 -9.42
C ASN A 10 0.30 -2.88 -10.14
N PHE A 11 0.42 -2.01 -11.16
CA PHE A 11 -0.72 -1.52 -11.96
C PHE A 11 -0.44 -1.69 -13.46
N PRO A 12 -0.37 -2.94 -13.96
CA PRO A 12 0.04 -3.24 -15.34
C PRO A 12 -0.97 -2.78 -16.40
N TRP A 13 -2.15 -2.34 -15.97
CA TRP A 13 -3.20 -1.75 -16.80
C TRP A 13 -3.14 -0.23 -16.86
N GLN A 14 -2.36 0.42 -15.98
CA GLN A 14 -2.28 1.88 -15.96
C GLN A 14 -1.73 2.40 -17.29
N ALA A 15 -2.55 3.19 -17.97
CA ALA A 15 -2.13 3.89 -19.17
C ALA A 15 -1.82 5.36 -18.88
N ALA A 16 -0.81 5.88 -19.57
CA ALA A 16 -0.54 7.31 -19.68
C ALA A 16 -0.99 7.80 -21.06
N LEU A 17 -1.81 8.85 -21.09
CA LEU A 17 -2.14 9.57 -22.31
C LEU A 17 -1.12 10.68 -22.51
N LEU A 18 -0.43 10.61 -23.64
CA LEU A 18 0.70 11.45 -23.98
C LEU A 18 0.40 12.27 -25.23
N LYS A 19 0.85 13.51 -25.23
CA LYS A 19 0.95 14.32 -26.45
C LYS A 19 2.11 13.79 -27.32
N LYS A 20 2.19 14.21 -28.58
CA LYS A 20 3.34 13.90 -29.48
C LYS A 20 4.71 14.33 -28.95
N ASN A 21 4.77 15.32 -28.05
CA ASN A 21 6.00 15.70 -27.35
C ASN A 21 6.28 14.85 -26.08
N TYR A 22 5.59 13.71 -25.93
CA TYR A 22 5.69 12.78 -24.80
C TYR A 22 5.35 13.37 -23.43
N LYS A 23 4.61 14.48 -23.38
CA LYS A 23 4.09 15.03 -22.12
C LYS A 23 2.78 14.32 -21.73
N ILE A 24 2.75 13.76 -20.52
CA ILE A 24 1.54 13.17 -19.92
C ILE A 24 0.54 14.29 -19.63
N PHE A 25 -0.73 14.06 -19.94
CA PHE A 25 -1.80 15.02 -19.61
C PHE A 25 -3.01 14.38 -18.93
N CYS A 26 -3.22 13.08 -19.08
CA CYS A 26 -4.26 12.30 -18.42
C CYS A 26 -3.84 10.83 -18.26
N GLY A 27 -4.59 10.08 -17.46
CA GLY A 27 -4.52 8.64 -17.34
C GLY A 27 -5.48 7.89 -18.26
N GLY A 28 -5.35 6.57 -18.25
CA GLY A 28 -6.23 5.62 -18.92
C GLY A 28 -6.09 4.24 -18.30
N THR A 29 -6.91 3.30 -18.76
CA THR A 29 -6.86 1.90 -18.31
C THR A 29 -6.87 0.96 -19.52
N LEU A 30 -5.85 0.13 -19.65
CA LEU A 30 -5.83 -0.96 -20.62
C LEU A 30 -6.85 -2.03 -20.22
N VAL A 31 -7.83 -2.33 -21.09
CA VAL A 31 -8.88 -3.34 -20.86
C VAL A 31 -8.82 -4.50 -21.87
N SER A 32 -8.04 -4.32 -22.93
CA SER A 32 -7.58 -5.36 -23.84
C SER A 32 -6.21 -4.95 -24.41
N PRO A 33 -5.46 -5.80 -25.12
CA PRO A 33 -4.23 -5.40 -25.79
C PRO A 33 -4.39 -4.20 -26.75
N LYS A 34 -5.60 -3.90 -27.24
CA LYS A 34 -5.86 -2.81 -28.21
C LYS A 34 -6.85 -1.75 -27.76
N THR A 35 -7.44 -1.88 -26.57
CA THR A 35 -8.47 -0.95 -26.10
C THR A 35 -8.06 -0.37 -24.74
N VAL A 36 -8.06 0.96 -24.68
CA VAL A 36 -7.90 1.73 -23.44
C VAL A 36 -9.19 2.49 -23.15
N ILE A 37 -9.64 2.45 -21.89
CA ILE A 37 -10.73 3.29 -21.38
C ILE A 37 -10.11 4.53 -20.74
N SER A 38 -10.66 5.71 -21.04
CA SER A 38 -10.27 6.98 -20.40
C SER A 38 -11.49 7.89 -20.32
N ALA A 39 -11.27 9.19 -20.10
CA ALA A 39 -12.31 10.19 -19.96
C ALA A 39 -12.30 11.18 -21.16
N PRO A 40 -13.44 11.46 -21.80
CA PRO A 40 -13.54 12.40 -22.92
C PRO A 40 -13.23 13.84 -22.51
N HIS A 41 -13.41 14.23 -21.25
CA HIS A 41 -12.99 15.57 -20.81
C HIS A 41 -11.48 15.81 -20.97
N CYS A 42 -10.66 14.76 -20.91
CA CYS A 42 -9.22 14.83 -21.19
C CYS A 42 -8.91 15.21 -22.65
N LEU A 43 -9.81 14.87 -23.57
CA LEU A 43 -9.60 15.01 -25.02
C LEU A 43 -10.29 16.23 -25.62
N THR A 44 -10.79 17.14 -24.78
CA THR A 44 -11.51 18.34 -25.23
C THR A 44 -10.71 19.21 -26.20
N ASN A 45 -9.39 19.22 -26.07
CA ASN A 45 -8.43 19.92 -26.94
C ASN A 45 -7.73 19.00 -27.97
N TYR A 46 -8.08 17.71 -28.02
CA TYR A 46 -7.43 16.66 -28.81
C TYR A 46 -8.48 15.85 -29.56
N GLN A 47 -8.95 16.39 -30.69
CA GLN A 47 -10.03 15.75 -31.46
C GLN A 47 -9.53 14.69 -32.45
N LYS A 48 -8.23 14.66 -32.72
CA LYS A 48 -7.63 13.79 -33.73
C LYS A 48 -6.84 12.65 -33.07
N PRO A 49 -7.05 11.38 -33.47
CA PRO A 49 -6.28 10.25 -32.97
C PRO A 49 -4.76 10.44 -33.15
N GLU A 50 -4.36 11.10 -34.23
CA GLU A 50 -2.95 11.29 -34.58
C GLU A 50 -2.20 12.20 -33.61
N ASP A 51 -2.90 12.98 -32.76
CA ASP A 51 -2.27 13.86 -31.78
C ASP A 51 -1.87 13.12 -30.49
N LEU A 52 -2.27 11.85 -30.36
CA LEU A 52 -2.24 11.09 -29.11
C LEU A 52 -1.38 9.84 -29.25
N VAL A 53 -0.57 9.59 -28.21
CA VAL A 53 0.07 8.30 -28.00
C VAL A 53 -0.25 7.80 -26.61
N VAL A 54 -0.36 6.49 -26.47
CA VAL A 54 -0.68 5.82 -25.22
C VAL A 54 0.52 4.99 -24.79
N SER A 55 0.86 5.05 -23.51
CA SER A 55 1.89 4.20 -22.92
C SER A 55 1.34 3.36 -21.77
N VAL A 56 1.80 2.11 -21.65
CA VAL A 56 1.44 1.19 -20.56
C VAL A 56 2.71 0.46 -20.09
N GLY A 57 2.82 0.23 -18.78
CA GLY A 57 3.90 -0.52 -18.11
C GLY A 57 5.23 0.22 -17.96
N HIS A 58 5.64 1.00 -18.96
CA HIS A 58 6.75 1.95 -18.88
C HIS A 58 6.63 2.98 -20.02
N ILE A 59 6.97 4.25 -19.75
CA ILE A 59 6.79 5.39 -20.68
C ILE A 59 7.46 5.14 -22.06
N SER A 60 8.48 4.27 -22.13
CA SER A 60 9.17 3.92 -23.38
C SER A 60 8.37 3.04 -24.34
N SER A 61 7.31 2.38 -23.87
CA SER A 61 6.44 1.53 -24.69
C SER A 61 5.20 2.32 -25.07
N THR A 62 5.25 3.01 -26.21
CA THR A 62 4.15 3.86 -26.71
C THR A 62 3.50 3.27 -27.97
N ILE A 63 2.18 3.36 -28.06
CA ILE A 63 1.39 2.99 -29.24
C ILE A 63 0.50 4.17 -29.64
N GLU A 64 0.35 4.40 -30.95
CA GLU A 64 -0.51 5.45 -31.50
C GLU A 64 -1.99 5.06 -31.40
N VAL A 65 -2.85 6.07 -31.21
CA VAL A 65 -4.30 5.89 -31.20
C VAL A 65 -4.80 5.87 -32.63
N LYS A 66 -5.56 4.82 -32.98
CA LYS A 66 -6.23 4.67 -34.27
C LYS A 66 -7.57 5.37 -34.31
N LYS A 67 -8.34 5.25 -33.22
CA LYS A 67 -9.72 5.77 -33.16
C LYS A 67 -10.06 6.17 -31.73
N ILE A 68 -10.70 7.32 -31.59
CA ILE A 68 -11.30 7.80 -30.34
C ILE A 68 -12.81 7.60 -30.47
N ILE A 69 -13.44 6.98 -29.47
CA ILE A 69 -14.89 6.79 -29.41
C ILE A 69 -15.37 7.35 -28.07
N ASN A 70 -15.90 8.57 -28.09
CA ASN A 70 -16.54 9.16 -26.90
C ASN A 70 -17.96 8.60 -26.75
N HIS A 71 -18.44 8.49 -25.50
CA HIS A 71 -19.83 8.13 -25.28
C HIS A 71 -20.77 9.16 -25.96
N PRO A 72 -21.82 8.74 -26.70
CA PRO A 72 -22.65 9.66 -27.50
C PRO A 72 -23.40 10.69 -26.67
N HIS A 73 -23.64 10.40 -25.39
CA HIS A 73 -24.32 11.28 -24.44
C HIS A 73 -23.36 11.97 -23.47
N PHE A 74 -22.07 12.06 -23.78
CA PHE A 74 -21.12 12.82 -22.96
C PHE A 74 -21.50 14.30 -22.89
N ASP A 75 -21.75 14.80 -21.68
CA ASP A 75 -21.99 16.21 -21.41
C ASP A 75 -20.73 16.82 -20.81
N ARG A 76 -20.10 17.74 -21.55
CA ARG A 76 -18.85 18.40 -21.12
C ARG A 76 -19.04 19.36 -19.96
N PHE A 77 -20.23 19.96 -19.81
CA PHE A 77 -20.48 20.95 -18.78
C PHE A 77 -20.80 20.29 -17.44
N LEU A 78 -21.59 19.22 -17.47
CA LEU A 78 -21.99 18.47 -16.29
C LEU A 78 -21.06 17.28 -15.98
N LEU A 79 -20.12 16.98 -16.88
CA LEU A 79 -19.25 15.79 -16.84
C LEU A 79 -20.04 14.48 -16.68
N LEU A 80 -21.23 14.43 -17.28
CA LEU A 80 -22.06 13.23 -17.34
C LEU A 80 -21.59 12.34 -18.49
N ASN A 81 -21.59 11.03 -18.28
CA ASN A 81 -21.13 10.07 -19.27
C ASN A 81 -19.69 10.30 -19.73
N ASP A 82 -18.85 10.70 -18.77
CA ASP A 82 -17.44 10.98 -18.96
C ASP A 82 -16.62 9.68 -19.06
N ILE A 83 -16.82 8.97 -20.18
CA ILE A 83 -16.10 7.77 -20.56
C ILE A 83 -15.87 7.71 -22.07
N ASN A 84 -14.68 7.26 -22.49
CA ASN A 84 -14.34 7.03 -23.89
C ASN A 84 -13.50 5.76 -24.09
N LEU A 85 -13.43 5.30 -25.33
CA LEU A 85 -12.54 4.23 -25.77
C LEU A 85 -11.49 4.79 -26.72
N LEU A 86 -10.24 4.41 -26.48
CA LEU A 86 -9.11 4.63 -27.37
C LEU A 86 -8.72 3.29 -27.98
N LEU A 87 -9.01 3.13 -29.26
CA LEU A 87 -8.60 1.95 -30.02
C LEU A 87 -7.20 2.19 -30.57
N LEU A 88 -6.28 1.29 -30.28
CA LEU A 88 -4.87 1.40 -30.62
C LEU A 88 -4.57 0.82 -32.01
N GLU A 89 -3.58 1.39 -32.70
CA GLU A 89 -3.19 0.91 -34.03
C GLU A 89 -2.60 -0.51 -33.98
N LYS A 90 -1.86 -0.83 -32.92
CA LYS A 90 -1.22 -2.13 -32.69
C LYS A 90 -1.54 -2.65 -31.29
N PRO A 91 -1.55 -3.97 -31.08
CA PRO A 91 -1.73 -4.51 -29.74
C PRO A 91 -0.46 -4.30 -28.89
N PHE A 92 -0.64 -4.00 -27.61
CA PHE A 92 0.43 -4.17 -26.64
C PHE A 92 0.80 -5.65 -26.50
N ILE A 93 2.10 -5.92 -26.35
CA ILE A 93 2.59 -7.25 -25.99
C ILE A 93 2.31 -7.45 -24.50
N ILE A 94 1.56 -8.49 -24.16
CA ILE A 94 1.23 -8.80 -22.77
C ILE A 94 2.46 -9.32 -22.05
N THR A 95 2.75 -8.69 -20.92
CA THR A 95 3.86 -9.03 -20.03
C THR A 95 3.39 -8.89 -18.58
N ASP A 96 4.29 -9.12 -17.63
CA ASP A 96 4.02 -8.87 -16.21
C ASP A 96 3.81 -7.38 -15.88
N TYR A 97 4.25 -6.47 -16.77
CA TYR A 97 4.16 -5.02 -16.59
C TYR A 97 3.10 -4.38 -17.49
N VAL A 98 2.57 -5.12 -18.46
CA VAL A 98 1.57 -4.65 -19.42
C VAL A 98 0.48 -5.69 -19.51
N ARG A 99 -0.65 -5.44 -18.86
CA ARG A 99 -1.76 -6.38 -18.78
C ARG A 99 -3.09 -5.67 -18.56
N PRO A 100 -4.16 -6.12 -19.21
CA PRO A 100 -5.47 -5.50 -19.02
C PRO A 100 -6.05 -5.64 -17.62
N ALA A 101 -6.76 -4.62 -17.14
CA ALA A 101 -7.68 -4.73 -16.01
C ALA A 101 -8.91 -5.54 -16.44
N CYS A 102 -9.57 -6.21 -15.50
CA CYS A 102 -10.84 -6.83 -15.77
C CYS A 102 -11.97 -5.80 -15.85
N LEU A 103 -13.05 -6.18 -16.51
CA LEU A 103 -14.34 -5.52 -16.43
C LEU A 103 -15.31 -6.43 -15.68
N SER A 104 -16.26 -5.83 -14.97
CA SER A 104 -17.35 -6.57 -14.34
C SER A 104 -18.18 -7.31 -15.40
N GLN A 105 -18.71 -8.48 -15.03
CA GLN A 105 -19.68 -9.21 -15.86
C GLN A 105 -21.13 -8.85 -15.51
N LYS A 106 -21.34 -8.19 -14.37
CA LYS A 106 -22.65 -7.69 -13.91
C LYS A 106 -22.83 -6.24 -14.37
N LEU A 107 -23.87 -5.98 -15.17
CA LEU A 107 -24.20 -4.66 -15.73
C LEU A 107 -24.58 -3.64 -14.66
N ASP A 108 -25.12 -4.12 -13.54
CA ASP A 108 -25.58 -3.33 -12.40
C ASP A 108 -24.56 -3.30 -11.25
N TYR A 109 -23.35 -3.81 -11.46
CA TYR A 109 -22.32 -3.89 -10.43
C TYR A 109 -22.11 -2.52 -9.75
N MET A 110 -22.24 -2.55 -8.43
CA MET A 110 -21.92 -1.45 -7.53
C MET A 110 -21.15 -2.06 -6.35
N PRO A 111 -19.92 -1.59 -6.06
CA PRO A 111 -19.24 -2.03 -4.86
C PRO A 111 -19.99 -1.59 -3.61
N GLU A 112 -19.89 -2.39 -2.55
CA GLU A 112 -20.46 -2.03 -1.25
C GLU A 112 -19.73 -0.83 -0.63
N ASN A 113 -20.45 -0.08 0.22
CA ASN A 113 -19.88 1.03 0.96
C ASN A 113 -18.70 0.57 1.84
N GLY A 114 -17.60 1.31 1.83
CA GLY A 114 -16.38 0.99 2.56
C GLY A 114 -15.46 -0.02 1.86
N VAL A 115 -15.83 -0.55 0.68
CA VAL A 115 -14.92 -1.38 -0.11
C VAL A 115 -13.69 -0.56 -0.50
N SER A 116 -12.51 -1.04 -0.14
CA SER A 116 -11.25 -0.42 -0.54
C SER A 116 -10.94 -0.69 -2.00
N CYS A 117 -10.73 0.37 -2.74
CA CYS A 117 -10.30 0.38 -4.13
C CYS A 117 -9.02 1.21 -4.26
N VAL A 118 -8.35 1.12 -5.41
CA VAL A 118 -7.09 1.82 -5.64
C VAL A 118 -7.24 2.70 -6.87
N ALA A 119 -6.95 3.99 -6.69
CA ALA A 119 -6.73 4.89 -7.81
C ALA A 119 -5.23 5.01 -8.08
N SER A 120 -4.86 5.05 -9.35
CA SER A 120 -3.47 5.24 -9.77
C SER A 120 -3.35 6.23 -10.91
N GLY A 121 -2.22 6.92 -10.97
CA GLY A 121 -1.99 7.98 -11.94
C GLY A 121 -0.66 8.69 -11.76
N PHE A 122 -0.29 9.44 -12.77
CA PHE A 122 1.01 10.11 -12.83
C PHE A 122 0.97 11.50 -12.23
N GLY A 123 -0.22 12.08 -12.02
CA GLY A 123 -0.44 13.48 -11.66
C GLY A 123 0.06 14.48 -12.71
N LYS A 124 -0.24 15.76 -12.49
CA LYS A 124 0.29 16.91 -13.24
C LYS A 124 0.84 17.95 -12.25
N ASP A 125 1.89 18.69 -12.66
CA ASP A 125 2.41 19.83 -11.90
C ASP A 125 1.27 20.77 -11.47
N GLY A 126 1.13 21.05 -10.17
CA GLY A 126 0.02 21.88 -9.71
C GLY A 126 -0.23 21.89 -8.19
N ARG A 127 -1.44 22.34 -7.81
CA ARG A 127 -1.88 22.61 -6.42
C ARG A 127 -1.77 21.42 -5.45
N CYS A 128 -1.68 20.19 -5.95
CA CYS A 128 -1.62 18.99 -5.13
C CYS A 128 -0.25 18.67 -4.53
N ASP A 129 0.85 19.26 -5.03
CA ASP A 129 2.22 19.01 -4.55
C ASP A 129 2.98 20.35 -4.46
N LYS A 130 2.55 21.28 -3.60
CA LYS A 130 3.19 22.60 -3.42
C LYS A 130 4.64 22.54 -2.93
N TYR A 131 5.09 21.39 -2.41
CA TYR A 131 6.35 21.24 -1.68
C TYR A 131 7.29 20.14 -2.22
N GLU A 132 6.88 19.35 -3.21
CA GLU A 132 7.73 18.33 -3.84
C GLU A 132 8.08 18.74 -5.28
N LYS A 133 9.37 18.68 -5.65
CA LYS A 133 9.79 18.75 -7.05
C LYS A 133 9.25 17.52 -7.77
N PHE A 134 8.17 17.69 -8.50
CA PHE A 134 7.45 16.62 -9.18
C PHE A 134 8.29 16.00 -10.30
N GLU A 135 8.42 14.68 -10.28
CA GLU A 135 8.90 13.89 -11.41
C GLU A 135 7.70 13.13 -12.00
N ALA A 136 7.08 13.68 -13.06
CA ALA A 136 5.92 13.11 -13.76
C ALA A 136 6.13 11.68 -14.32
N THR A 137 7.31 11.10 -14.12
CA THR A 137 7.70 9.77 -14.56
C THR A 137 7.40 8.68 -13.53
N LYS A 138 7.14 9.03 -12.27
CA LYS A 138 6.83 8.04 -11.22
C LYS A 138 5.32 7.93 -11.03
N LEU A 139 4.80 6.72 -11.25
CA LEU A 139 3.41 6.40 -10.98
C LEU A 139 3.15 6.50 -9.47
N LYS A 140 2.08 7.20 -9.08
CA LYS A 140 1.57 7.20 -7.70
C LYS A 140 0.27 6.39 -7.64
N SER A 141 -0.06 5.91 -6.44
CA SER A 141 -1.34 5.25 -6.16
C SER A 141 -1.86 5.63 -4.79
N VAL A 142 -3.18 5.65 -4.66
CA VAL A 142 -3.87 5.95 -3.41
C VAL A 142 -5.00 4.95 -3.21
N VAL A 143 -5.10 4.41 -1.99
CA VAL A 143 -6.24 3.57 -1.60
C VAL A 143 -7.38 4.49 -1.21
N LEU A 144 -8.56 4.24 -1.76
CA LEU A 144 -9.77 4.99 -1.53
C LEU A 144 -10.90 4.02 -1.20
N GLU A 145 -11.79 4.42 -0.31
CA GLU A 145 -12.98 3.62 -0.02
C GLU A 145 -14.17 4.12 -0.81
N ILE A 146 -15.00 3.18 -1.25
CA ILE A 146 -16.25 3.47 -1.91
C ILE A 146 -17.20 4.13 -0.92
N VAL A 147 -17.72 5.28 -1.31
CA VAL A 147 -18.75 5.99 -0.57
C VAL A 147 -20.07 5.70 -1.26
N ASP A 148 -21.00 5.17 -0.47
CA ASP A 148 -22.38 4.94 -0.89
C ASP A 148 -22.96 6.15 -1.64
N ASN A 149 -23.72 5.90 -2.71
CA ASN A 149 -24.16 6.97 -3.60
C ASN A 149 -25.19 7.88 -2.93
N GLU A 150 -26.02 7.37 -2.03
CA GLU A 150 -26.99 8.15 -1.26
C GLU A 150 -26.25 9.06 -0.28
N ILE A 151 -25.29 8.50 0.48
CA ILE A 151 -24.43 9.27 1.39
C ILE A 151 -23.65 10.34 0.62
N CYS A 152 -23.07 9.97 -0.53
CA CYS A 152 -22.36 10.89 -1.40
C CYS A 152 -23.28 11.99 -1.92
N ALA A 153 -24.46 11.64 -2.42
CA ALA A 153 -25.44 12.59 -2.94
C ALA A 153 -25.90 13.59 -1.86
N GLU A 154 -26.09 13.14 -0.62
CA GLU A 154 -26.43 14.03 0.50
C GLU A 154 -25.31 15.03 0.81
N LYS A 155 -24.07 14.53 0.94
CA LYS A 155 -22.89 15.39 1.20
C LYS A 155 -22.69 16.40 0.09
N VAL A 156 -22.79 15.96 -1.16
CA VAL A 156 -22.60 16.79 -2.34
C VAL A 156 -23.73 17.81 -2.48
N LYS A 157 -25.00 17.39 -2.36
CA LYS A 157 -26.14 18.30 -2.43
C LYS A 157 -26.07 19.39 -1.36
N LYS A 158 -25.67 19.04 -0.13
CA LYS A 158 -25.49 20.00 0.98
C LYS A 158 -24.41 21.03 0.70
N ASN A 159 -23.32 20.63 0.04
CA ASN A 159 -22.12 21.47 -0.13
C ASN A 159 -22.07 22.21 -1.47
N THR A 160 -22.69 21.69 -2.53
CA THR A 160 -22.54 22.21 -3.90
C THR A 160 -23.83 22.30 -4.71
N GLY A 161 -24.93 21.70 -4.25
CA GLY A 161 -26.21 21.66 -4.97
C GLY A 161 -26.23 20.72 -6.19
N ILE A 162 -25.15 19.97 -6.45
CA ILE A 162 -25.05 19.02 -7.57
C ILE A 162 -25.80 17.73 -7.22
N LYS A 163 -26.55 17.18 -8.17
CA LYS A 163 -27.24 15.89 -8.03
C LYS A 163 -26.38 14.77 -8.63
N LEU A 164 -25.95 13.83 -7.81
CA LEU A 164 -25.28 12.61 -8.25
C LEU A 164 -26.24 11.76 -9.11
N VAL A 165 -25.76 11.24 -10.24
CA VAL A 165 -26.54 10.34 -11.10
C VAL A 165 -26.04 8.90 -10.99
N LYS A 166 -26.89 7.94 -11.38
CA LYS A 166 -26.61 6.50 -11.32
C LYS A 166 -25.33 6.07 -12.05
N SER A 167 -24.89 6.85 -13.03
CA SER A 167 -23.70 6.58 -13.83
C SER A 167 -22.40 7.10 -13.21
N GLN A 168 -22.46 7.62 -12.00
CA GLN A 168 -21.34 8.07 -11.18
C GLN A 168 -21.25 7.24 -9.90
N LEU A 169 -20.05 7.17 -9.34
CA LEU A 169 -19.79 6.67 -8.00
C LEU A 169 -18.81 7.59 -7.29
N CYS A 170 -18.73 7.46 -5.97
CA CYS A 170 -17.88 8.26 -5.12
C CYS A 170 -16.85 7.40 -4.41
N ALA A 171 -15.64 7.94 -4.26
CA ALA A 171 -14.63 7.35 -3.41
C ALA A 171 -13.85 8.43 -2.66
N ALA A 172 -13.45 8.15 -1.42
CA ALA A 172 -12.73 9.09 -0.58
C ALA A 172 -11.52 8.42 0.09
N GLY A 173 -10.45 9.19 0.30
CA GLY A 173 -9.26 8.74 1.02
C GLY A 173 -9.39 8.85 2.53
N PHE A 174 -8.46 8.17 3.23
CA PHE A 174 -8.32 8.11 4.70
C PHE A 174 -8.04 9.47 5.36
N GLN A 175 -7.60 10.46 4.59
CA GLN A 175 -7.18 11.77 5.09
C GLN A 175 -7.61 12.90 4.16
N LYS A 176 -7.65 14.11 4.75
CA LYS A 176 -7.65 15.34 3.97
C LYS A 176 -6.33 15.40 3.16
N GLY A 177 -6.40 15.47 1.84
CA GLY A 177 -5.29 15.45 0.89
C GLY A 177 -5.15 14.16 0.09
N MET A 178 -5.85 13.08 0.48
CA MET A 178 -5.85 11.80 -0.22
C MET A 178 -7.00 11.73 -1.21
N ASP A 179 -6.70 12.13 -2.44
CA ASP A 179 -7.63 12.09 -3.56
C ASP A 179 -6.83 12.01 -4.87
N THR A 180 -7.55 11.70 -5.94
CA THR A 180 -7.07 11.87 -7.31
C THR A 180 -6.96 13.35 -7.66
N CYS A 181 -5.94 13.73 -8.43
CA CYS A 181 -5.63 15.11 -8.76
C CYS A 181 -5.71 15.36 -10.28
N GLU A 182 -5.56 16.63 -10.67
CA GLU A 182 -5.33 16.97 -12.08
C GLU A 182 -4.18 16.13 -12.66
N GLY A 183 -4.40 15.53 -13.83
CA GLY A 183 -3.46 14.61 -14.48
C GLY A 183 -3.75 13.12 -14.23
N ASP A 184 -4.54 12.79 -13.21
CA ASP A 184 -5.02 11.42 -12.95
C ASP A 184 -6.35 11.13 -13.66
N SER A 185 -7.05 12.18 -14.09
CA SER A 185 -8.25 12.13 -14.94
C SER A 185 -8.15 11.10 -16.06
N GLY A 186 -9.20 10.31 -16.25
CA GLY A 186 -9.23 9.18 -17.18
C GLY A 186 -8.52 7.92 -16.66
N GLY A 187 -7.75 8.02 -15.57
CA GLY A 187 -7.11 6.91 -14.90
C GLY A 187 -8.10 5.96 -14.21
N PRO A 188 -7.61 4.80 -13.76
CA PRO A 188 -8.44 3.78 -13.13
C PRO A 188 -8.76 4.09 -11.66
N LEU A 189 -9.97 3.69 -11.25
CA LEU A 189 -10.27 3.21 -9.90
C LEU A 189 -10.53 1.70 -9.99
N ILE A 190 -9.62 0.90 -9.45
CA ILE A 190 -9.69 -0.56 -9.49
C ILE A 190 -10.10 -1.11 -8.12
N CYS A 191 -11.05 -2.03 -8.10
CA CYS A 191 -11.42 -2.78 -6.91
C CYS A 191 -11.11 -4.27 -7.12
N ASP A 192 -10.88 -5.03 -6.05
CA ASP A 192 -10.87 -6.49 -6.12
C ASP A 192 -12.31 -7.01 -6.20
N VAL A 193 -12.65 -7.70 -7.28
CA VAL A 193 -13.94 -8.33 -7.49
C VAL A 193 -13.74 -9.81 -7.72
N GLU A 194 -14.06 -10.61 -6.70
CA GLU A 194 -13.92 -12.08 -6.71
C GLU A 194 -12.48 -12.54 -7.01
N GLY A 195 -11.47 -11.85 -6.45
CA GLY A 195 -10.05 -12.15 -6.64
C GLY A 195 -9.50 -11.69 -7.99
N ARG A 196 -10.16 -10.71 -8.63
CA ARG A 196 -9.74 -10.13 -9.91
C ARG A 196 -9.84 -8.62 -9.88
N TRP A 197 -8.72 -8.00 -10.20
CA TRP A 197 -8.59 -6.56 -10.32
C TRP A 197 -9.44 -6.00 -11.45
N THR A 198 -10.52 -5.32 -11.07
CA THR A 198 -11.59 -4.91 -11.97
C THR A 198 -11.72 -3.40 -11.99
N LEU A 199 -11.69 -2.83 -13.19
CA LEU A 199 -11.95 -1.41 -13.43
C LEU A 199 -13.40 -1.10 -13.05
N THR A 200 -13.54 -0.34 -11.97
CA THR A 200 -14.82 -0.04 -11.34
C THR A 200 -15.24 1.41 -11.60
N GLY A 201 -14.28 2.32 -11.54
CA GLY A 201 -14.47 3.74 -11.85
C GLY A 201 -13.41 4.27 -12.82
N VAL A 202 -13.77 5.32 -13.55
CA VAL A 202 -12.82 6.17 -14.30
C VAL A 202 -12.74 7.51 -13.58
N VAL A 203 -11.53 7.98 -13.26
CA VAL A 203 -11.33 9.29 -12.61
C VAL A 203 -11.92 10.39 -13.48
N SER A 204 -12.90 11.13 -12.96
CA SER A 204 -13.61 12.18 -13.71
C SER A 204 -13.25 13.57 -13.19
N TYR A 205 -13.77 13.97 -12.02
CA TYR A 205 -13.49 15.27 -11.41
C TYR A 205 -13.51 15.22 -9.88
N GLY A 206 -12.82 16.18 -9.26
CA GLY A 206 -12.89 16.45 -7.83
C GLY A 206 -13.38 17.88 -7.60
N LEU A 207 -14.35 18.06 -6.70
CA LEU A 207 -14.91 19.40 -6.41
C LEU A 207 -14.01 20.19 -5.45
N ASN A 208 -13.41 19.52 -4.45
CA ASN A 208 -12.38 20.05 -3.55
C ASN A 208 -11.37 18.94 -3.28
N PHE A 209 -10.19 19.02 -3.93
CA PHE A 209 -9.16 17.99 -3.86
C PHE A 209 -8.78 17.65 -2.43
N GLY A 210 -8.90 16.37 -2.08
CA GLY A 210 -8.50 15.88 -0.79
C GLY A 210 -9.32 16.46 0.35
N ASP A 211 -10.57 16.90 0.16
CA ASP A 211 -11.44 17.13 1.29
C ASP A 211 -12.07 15.80 1.73
N LYS A 212 -11.87 15.39 3.00
CA LYS A 212 -12.48 14.16 3.52
C LYS A 212 -14.02 14.21 3.50
N ASP A 213 -14.58 15.42 3.49
CA ASP A 213 -16.02 15.65 3.52
C ASP A 213 -16.65 15.73 2.10
N ILE A 214 -15.83 15.79 1.05
CA ILE A 214 -16.28 15.81 -0.36
C ILE A 214 -15.51 14.73 -1.13
N PRO A 215 -16.12 13.57 -1.39
CA PRO A 215 -15.45 12.49 -2.11
C PRO A 215 -15.10 12.88 -3.56
N GLY A 216 -14.10 12.20 -4.13
CA GLY A 216 -13.81 12.26 -5.55
C GLY A 216 -14.90 11.57 -6.37
N PHE A 217 -15.17 12.07 -7.58
CA PHE A 217 -16.18 11.53 -8.48
C PHE A 217 -15.55 10.70 -9.60
N TYR A 218 -16.17 9.55 -9.83
CA TYR A 218 -15.73 8.59 -10.82
C TYR A 218 -16.90 8.19 -11.70
N THR A 219 -16.64 8.02 -12.99
CA THR A 219 -17.63 7.43 -13.91
C THR A 219 -17.75 5.94 -13.60
N ARG A 220 -18.95 5.46 -13.25
CA ARG A 220 -19.19 4.05 -12.89
C ARG A 220 -19.19 3.18 -14.13
N VAL A 221 -18.17 2.35 -14.28
CA VAL A 221 -17.89 1.58 -15.51
C VAL A 221 -18.98 0.55 -15.82
N ALA A 222 -19.60 -0.04 -14.80
CA ALA A 222 -20.64 -1.05 -14.95
C ALA A 222 -21.81 -0.60 -15.85
N GLU A 223 -22.24 0.67 -15.71
CA GLU A 223 -23.36 1.23 -16.48
C GLU A 223 -23.05 1.37 -17.98
N TYR A 224 -21.79 1.25 -18.39
CA TYR A 224 -21.35 1.41 -19.77
C TYR A 224 -20.88 0.09 -20.40
N LEU A 225 -20.98 -1.04 -19.71
CA LEU A 225 -20.42 -2.32 -20.19
C LEU A 225 -20.97 -2.75 -21.56
N ASP A 226 -22.28 -2.61 -21.80
CA ASP A 226 -22.88 -2.92 -23.10
C ASP A 226 -22.33 -2.00 -24.20
N TRP A 227 -22.17 -0.70 -23.92
CA TRP A 227 -21.57 0.24 -24.85
C TRP A 227 -20.09 -0.08 -25.10
N ILE A 228 -19.33 -0.44 -24.06
CA ILE A 228 -17.92 -0.84 -24.15
C ILE A 228 -17.76 -2.07 -25.04
N TRP A 229 -18.55 -3.13 -24.82
CA TRP A 229 -18.46 -4.36 -25.62
C TRP A 229 -18.85 -4.15 -27.08
N ASN A 230 -19.83 -3.28 -27.36
CA ASN A 230 -20.24 -2.99 -28.73
C ASN A 230 -19.24 -2.13 -29.52
N ASN A 231 -18.31 -1.44 -28.83
CA ASN A 231 -17.40 -0.48 -29.45
C ASN A 231 -15.91 -0.82 -29.27
N SER A 232 -15.57 -2.00 -28.75
CA SER A 232 -14.19 -2.46 -28.53
C SER A 232 -13.90 -3.81 -29.18
N ASP A 233 -12.65 -4.26 -29.08
CA ASP A 233 -12.22 -5.59 -29.52
C ASP A 233 -12.50 -6.70 -28.47
N LEU A 234 -13.19 -6.38 -27.38
CA LEU A 234 -13.66 -7.33 -26.38
C LEU A 234 -14.84 -8.12 -26.97
N LYS A 235 -14.63 -9.42 -27.26
CA LYS A 235 -15.56 -10.31 -27.97
C LYS A 235 -17.05 -10.02 -27.68
N PRO A 236 -17.76 -9.27 -28.56
CA PRO A 236 -19.08 -8.73 -28.24
C PRO A 236 -20.13 -9.83 -28.00
N HIS A 237 -19.99 -10.99 -28.65
CA HIS A 237 -20.93 -12.11 -28.53
C HIS A 237 -20.78 -12.96 -27.26
N LYS A 238 -19.78 -12.70 -26.40
CA LYS A 238 -19.61 -13.45 -25.15
C LYS A 238 -19.77 -12.59 -23.89
N LYS A 239 -19.90 -11.26 -24.00
CA LYS A 239 -19.93 -10.33 -22.85
C LYS A 239 -18.86 -10.68 -21.79
N THR A 240 -17.67 -11.04 -22.26
CA THR A 240 -16.56 -11.45 -21.40
C THR A 240 -15.43 -10.43 -21.47
N HIS A 241 -14.80 -10.16 -20.32
CA HIS A 241 -13.51 -9.47 -20.28
C HIS A 241 -12.40 -10.22 -21.02
N TRP A 242 -11.24 -9.59 -21.18
CA TRP A 242 -10.08 -10.22 -21.80
C TRP A 242 -9.54 -11.39 -20.96
N LYS A 243 -9.17 -12.50 -21.61
CA LYS A 243 -8.70 -13.72 -20.92
C LYS A 243 -7.35 -13.46 -20.25
N GLY A 244 -7.29 -13.55 -18.92
CA GLY A 244 -6.08 -13.28 -18.13
C GLY A 244 -5.95 -11.82 -17.66
N CYS A 245 -7.04 -11.05 -17.75
CA CYS A 245 -7.14 -9.72 -17.15
C CYS A 245 -7.00 -9.75 -15.63
N GLY A 246 -6.74 -8.59 -15.05
CA GLY A 246 -6.79 -8.38 -13.60
C GLY A 246 -5.81 -9.24 -12.82
N GLN A 247 -4.75 -9.72 -13.48
CA GLN A 247 -3.62 -10.38 -12.84
C GLN A 247 -2.48 -9.36 -12.70
N VAL A 248 -1.74 -9.47 -11.62
CA VAL A 248 -0.61 -8.61 -11.30
C VAL A 248 0.60 -9.47 -10.97
N LYS A 249 1.81 -8.96 -11.23
CA LYS A 249 3.05 -9.68 -10.91
C LYS A 249 3.23 -9.86 -9.40
N ARG A 250 2.82 -8.83 -8.66
CA ARG A 250 2.75 -8.78 -7.21
C ARG A 250 1.40 -8.18 -6.89
N GLU A 251 0.61 -8.86 -6.07
CA GLU A 251 -0.61 -8.25 -5.56
C GLU A 251 -0.24 -7.04 -4.71
N PRO A 252 -0.83 -5.86 -4.98
CA PRO A 252 -0.77 -4.73 -4.06
C PRO A 252 -1.11 -5.19 -2.64
N ILE A 253 -0.16 -5.04 -1.71
CA ILE A 253 -0.24 -5.62 -0.34
C ILE A 253 -1.49 -5.13 0.41
N TRP A 254 -2.00 -3.96 0.07
CA TRP A 254 -3.17 -3.32 0.66
C TRP A 254 -4.53 -3.91 0.23
N SER A 255 -4.63 -4.63 -0.90
CA SER A 255 -5.91 -5.16 -1.41
C SER A 255 -6.18 -6.62 -1.10
N GLN A 256 -5.18 -7.32 -0.60
CA GLN A 256 -5.34 -8.71 -0.21
C GLN A 256 -6.33 -8.78 0.97
N PRO A 257 -7.21 -9.78 1.13
CA PRO A 257 -7.81 -10.08 2.44
C PRO A 257 -6.70 -10.30 3.50
N LEU A 258 -6.88 -10.03 4.80
CA LEU A 258 -5.80 -10.34 5.78
C LEU A 258 -5.46 -11.86 5.77
N SER A 259 -6.42 -12.70 5.36
CA SER A 259 -6.26 -14.14 5.14
C SER A 259 -5.54 -14.54 3.84
N LYS A 260 -5.35 -13.59 2.92
CA LYS A 260 -4.71 -13.78 1.60
C LYS A 260 -3.57 -12.77 1.38
N LEU A 261 -3.09 -12.13 2.46
CA LEU A 261 -1.83 -11.42 2.46
C LEU A 261 -0.75 -12.44 2.13
N ASP A 262 -0.52 -12.70 0.84
CA ASP A 262 0.53 -13.62 0.40
C ASP A 262 1.84 -13.05 0.97
N ASN A 263 2.36 -13.76 1.98
CA ASN A 263 3.66 -13.55 2.60
C ASN A 263 3.78 -12.42 3.65
N VAL A 264 2.85 -12.28 4.61
CA VAL A 264 3.33 -11.83 5.93
C VAL A 264 4.04 -13.04 6.55
N GLY A 265 5.36 -13.12 6.40
CA GLY A 265 6.24 -14.02 7.16
C GLY A 265 6.24 -15.55 6.93
N ARG A 266 5.40 -16.17 6.07
CA ARG A 266 5.22 -17.65 6.08
C ARG A 266 5.70 -18.47 4.87
N ALA A 267 6.05 -19.74 5.16
CA ALA A 267 5.95 -20.88 4.26
C ALA A 267 4.52 -21.45 4.23
N LEU A 268 4.16 -22.06 3.09
CA LEU A 268 2.86 -22.62 2.75
C LEU A 268 2.58 -23.93 3.51
N ASP A 269 1.40 -24.08 4.13
CA ASP A 269 0.80 -25.40 4.34
C ASP A 269 -0.73 -25.31 4.30
N GLU A 270 -1.36 -26.11 3.44
CA GLU A 270 -2.75 -25.97 2.96
C GLU A 270 -3.80 -26.76 3.78
N ASN A 271 -3.44 -27.40 4.90
CA ASN A 271 -4.32 -28.40 5.53
C ASN A 271 -4.66 -28.18 7.02
N ILE A 272 -5.25 -27.05 7.42
CA ILE A 272 -5.84 -26.91 8.77
C ILE A 272 -7.25 -26.30 8.73
N ASN A 273 -8.19 -27.03 9.34
CA ASN A 273 -9.63 -26.77 9.40
C ASN A 273 -9.96 -25.55 10.31
N ARG A 274 -10.64 -24.54 9.78
CA ARG A 274 -10.87 -23.22 10.43
C ARG A 274 -12.20 -23.18 11.22
N ARG A 275 -12.18 -22.81 12.50
CA ARG A 275 -13.36 -22.31 13.25
C ARG A 275 -13.15 -20.81 13.55
N ARG A 276 -14.12 -19.98 13.14
CA ARG A 276 -14.07 -18.50 13.13
C ARG A 276 -15.07 -17.91 14.14
N ARG A 277 -14.69 -16.87 14.90
CA ARG A 277 -15.58 -15.85 15.54
C ARG A 277 -14.85 -14.48 15.65
N ILE A 278 -15.62 -13.38 15.77
CA ILE A 278 -15.40 -12.01 15.20
C ILE A 278 -15.59 -10.88 16.25
N ILE A 279 -14.93 -9.71 16.08
CA ILE A 279 -15.36 -8.29 15.75
C ILE A 279 -14.09 -7.37 15.61
N GLY A 280 -14.10 -6.27 14.83
CA GLY A 280 -13.10 -5.17 14.88
C GLY A 280 -11.72 -5.37 14.21
N GLY A 281 -11.11 -6.54 14.34
CA GLY A 281 -9.91 -6.99 13.60
C GLY A 281 -10.22 -8.20 12.70
N GLN A 282 -9.29 -8.63 11.85
CA GLN A 282 -9.39 -9.98 11.25
C GLN A 282 -8.51 -10.93 12.07
N ASN A 283 -9.02 -12.13 12.37
CA ASN A 283 -8.22 -13.22 12.95
C ASN A 283 -6.96 -13.39 12.10
N ALA A 284 -5.81 -13.33 12.76
CA ALA A 284 -4.55 -13.56 12.08
C ALA A 284 -4.47 -15.03 11.67
N ASP A 285 -4.34 -15.27 10.37
CA ASP A 285 -4.07 -16.60 9.87
C ASP A 285 -2.72 -17.08 10.44
N LEU A 286 -2.69 -18.39 10.71
CA LEU A 286 -1.56 -19.12 11.28
C LEU A 286 -0.23 -18.60 10.65
N GLY A 287 0.76 -18.30 11.50
CA GLY A 287 2.13 -17.84 11.18
C GLY A 287 2.28 -16.68 10.19
N HIS A 288 1.24 -15.88 9.99
CA HIS A 288 1.37 -14.62 9.26
C HIS A 288 2.23 -13.59 10.02
N PHE A 289 2.38 -13.73 11.34
CA PHE A 289 3.13 -12.78 12.17
C PHE A 289 4.21 -13.54 12.96
N PRO A 290 5.23 -14.10 12.29
CA PRO A 290 6.21 -14.99 12.93
C PRO A 290 7.14 -14.26 13.91
N TRP A 291 7.12 -12.93 13.90
CA TRP A 291 7.83 -12.06 14.85
C TRP A 291 6.99 -11.72 16.09
N GLN A 292 5.69 -12.05 16.10
CA GLN A 292 4.83 -11.72 17.24
C GLN A 292 5.31 -12.46 18.49
N ALA A 293 5.61 -11.70 19.53
CA ALA A 293 5.89 -12.22 20.86
C ALA A 293 4.75 -11.89 21.82
N ALA A 294 4.50 -12.80 22.76
CA ALA A 294 3.60 -12.64 23.89
C ALA A 294 4.42 -12.62 25.19
N LEU A 295 4.13 -11.67 26.07
CA LEU A 295 4.77 -11.52 27.38
C LEU A 295 3.80 -12.01 28.47
N THR A 296 4.30 -12.93 29.29
CA THR A 296 3.58 -13.54 30.41
C THR A 296 4.45 -13.53 31.67
N SER A 297 3.83 -13.55 32.84
CA SER A 297 4.57 -13.70 34.09
C SER A 297 4.79 -15.19 34.40
N SER A 298 5.92 -15.52 35.03
CA SER A 298 6.18 -16.85 35.59
C SER A 298 5.07 -17.32 36.56
N SER A 299 4.43 -16.38 37.25
CA SER A 299 3.35 -16.62 38.21
C SER A 299 1.95 -16.62 37.60
N ASN A 300 1.79 -16.03 36.40
CA ASN A 300 0.51 -15.90 35.72
C ASN A 300 0.72 -15.97 34.20
N ILE A 301 0.25 -17.07 33.62
CA ILE A 301 0.34 -17.35 32.18
C ILE A 301 -0.57 -16.47 31.31
N LYS A 302 -1.34 -15.55 31.90
CA LYS A 302 -2.12 -14.56 31.16
C LYS A 302 -1.18 -13.58 30.44
N ILE A 303 -1.37 -13.43 29.14
CA ILE A 303 -0.65 -12.45 28.32
C ILE A 303 -1.01 -11.06 28.81
N PHE A 304 -0.02 -10.26 29.18
CA PHE A 304 -0.22 -8.89 29.66
C PHE A 304 0.28 -7.83 28.67
N CYS A 305 1.21 -8.19 27.78
CA CYS A 305 1.72 -7.34 26.71
C CYS A 305 2.19 -8.16 25.51
N GLY A 306 2.30 -7.48 24.37
CA GLY A 306 2.97 -7.96 23.18
C GLY A 306 4.47 -7.63 23.16
N GLY A 307 5.13 -8.16 22.14
CA GLY A 307 6.51 -7.89 21.79
C GLY A 307 6.78 -8.21 20.33
N THR A 308 7.95 -7.81 19.84
CA THR A 308 8.42 -8.11 18.49
C THR A 308 9.78 -8.78 18.53
N LEU A 309 9.88 -9.99 18.01
CA LEU A 309 11.15 -10.68 17.78
C LEU A 309 11.93 -9.94 16.68
N VAL A 310 13.15 -9.49 17.00
CA VAL A 310 14.05 -8.79 16.05
C VAL A 310 15.37 -9.54 15.83
N SER A 311 15.67 -10.50 16.70
CA SER A 311 16.71 -11.53 16.50
C SER A 311 16.30 -12.80 17.27
N PRO A 312 16.98 -13.95 17.07
CA PRO A 312 16.72 -15.15 17.88
C PRO A 312 16.81 -14.93 19.40
N THR A 313 17.54 -13.92 19.88
CA THR A 313 17.79 -13.64 21.30
C THR A 313 17.21 -12.32 21.80
N THR A 314 16.62 -11.50 20.93
CA THR A 314 16.21 -10.14 21.27
C THR A 314 14.76 -9.88 20.85
N VAL A 315 13.98 -9.40 21.82
CA VAL A 315 12.60 -8.92 21.62
C VAL A 315 12.51 -7.45 22.00
N ILE A 316 11.82 -6.66 21.18
CA ILE A 316 11.46 -5.27 21.47
C ILE A 316 10.04 -5.23 22.02
N SER A 317 9.82 -4.52 23.11
CA SER A 317 8.49 -4.26 23.68
C SER A 317 8.41 -2.82 24.22
N ALA A 318 7.33 -2.46 24.89
CA ALA A 318 7.09 -1.13 25.44
C ALA A 318 7.53 -1.06 26.91
N GLY A 319 8.25 0.00 27.31
CA GLY A 319 8.70 0.25 28.68
C GLY A 319 7.58 0.13 29.72
N ILE A 320 6.39 0.65 29.42
CA ILE A 320 5.20 0.60 30.28
C ILE A 320 4.81 -0.83 30.69
N CYS A 321 5.08 -1.82 29.84
CA CYS A 321 4.77 -3.23 30.11
C CYS A 321 5.54 -3.80 31.31
N LEU A 322 6.70 -3.23 31.64
CA LEU A 322 7.66 -3.84 32.58
C LEU A 322 7.79 -3.07 33.91
N ILE A 323 6.97 -2.04 34.14
CA ILE A 323 7.03 -1.21 35.37
C ILE A 323 6.88 -2.06 36.64
N ASN A 324 6.05 -3.11 36.59
CA ASN A 324 5.77 -3.98 37.73
C ASN A 324 6.61 -5.27 37.73
N ILE A 325 7.60 -5.41 36.83
CA ILE A 325 8.47 -6.58 36.76
C ILE A 325 9.81 -6.25 37.43
N SER A 326 10.03 -6.79 38.63
CA SER A 326 11.24 -6.52 39.41
C SER A 326 12.43 -7.39 39.01
N LYS A 327 12.19 -8.58 38.45
CA LYS A 327 13.23 -9.56 38.11
C LYS A 327 13.05 -10.09 36.67
N PRO A 328 14.09 -10.10 35.83
CA PRO A 328 14.00 -10.63 34.47
C PRO A 328 13.50 -12.08 34.39
N GLU A 329 13.88 -12.92 35.35
CA GLU A 329 13.50 -14.34 35.39
C GLU A 329 12.01 -14.60 35.64
N ASP A 330 11.27 -13.58 36.09
CA ASP A 330 9.82 -13.63 36.26
C ASP A 330 9.06 -13.38 34.96
N LEU A 331 9.78 -13.06 33.89
CA LEU A 331 9.21 -12.79 32.56
C LEU A 331 9.46 -13.96 31.62
N ILE A 332 8.39 -14.45 31.01
CA ILE A 332 8.41 -15.48 29.97
C ILE A 332 7.95 -14.84 28.67
N VAL A 333 8.80 -14.94 27.65
CA VAL A 333 8.49 -14.55 26.28
C VAL A 333 8.13 -15.80 25.49
N SER A 334 7.02 -15.72 24.76
CA SER A 334 6.50 -16.79 23.91
C SER A 334 6.34 -16.32 22.47
N VAL A 335 6.67 -17.18 21.50
CA VAL A 335 6.54 -16.92 20.06
C VAL A 335 5.90 -18.12 19.35
N GLY A 336 5.38 -17.91 18.14
CA GLY A 336 4.70 -18.95 17.36
C GLY A 336 3.30 -19.31 17.87
N HIS A 337 2.68 -18.39 18.64
CA HIS A 337 1.47 -18.61 19.42
C HIS A 337 0.21 -18.49 18.56
N ILE A 338 -0.08 -19.53 17.76
CA ILE A 338 -1.41 -19.76 17.11
C ILE A 338 -1.77 -21.28 17.10
N ILE A 339 -0.94 -22.17 17.68
CA ILE A 339 -1.26 -23.61 17.83
C ILE A 339 -0.96 -24.04 19.28
N PRO A 340 -1.90 -24.69 19.99
CA PRO A 340 -1.69 -25.13 21.38
C PRO A 340 -0.54 -26.12 21.61
N ASP A 341 -0.07 -26.88 20.61
CA ASP A 341 0.78 -28.06 20.90
C ASP A 341 2.05 -28.28 20.06
N LEU A 342 2.31 -27.57 18.95
CA LEU A 342 3.39 -28.00 18.01
C LEU A 342 4.43 -26.95 17.58
N SER A 343 4.18 -25.64 17.74
CA SER A 343 5.11 -24.57 17.28
C SER A 343 5.46 -23.52 18.34
N HIS A 344 4.97 -23.71 19.57
CA HIS A 344 5.12 -22.75 20.64
C HIS A 344 6.51 -22.85 21.25
N GLN A 345 7.31 -21.79 21.10
CA GLN A 345 8.59 -21.67 21.79
C GLN A 345 8.46 -20.62 22.89
N HIS A 346 9.07 -20.90 24.04
CA HIS A 346 9.15 -19.96 25.15
C HIS A 346 10.59 -19.85 25.67
N SER A 347 10.95 -18.67 26.15
CA SER A 347 12.26 -18.39 26.73
C SER A 347 12.09 -17.42 27.89
N ARG A 348 12.83 -17.64 28.98
CA ARG A 348 12.93 -16.66 30.07
C ARG A 348 13.77 -15.47 29.61
N VAL A 349 13.55 -14.33 30.24
CA VAL A 349 14.37 -13.14 30.00
C VAL A 349 15.59 -13.15 30.91
N ARG A 350 16.77 -13.10 30.30
CA ARG A 350 18.05 -12.96 30.99
C ARG A 350 18.28 -11.53 31.46
N LYS A 351 17.92 -10.56 30.64
CA LYS A 351 18.14 -9.14 30.92
C LYS A 351 17.06 -8.27 30.31
N ILE A 352 16.52 -7.36 31.11
CA ILE A 352 15.63 -6.28 30.67
C ILE A 352 16.48 -5.00 30.53
N ILE A 353 16.35 -4.31 29.41
CA ILE A 353 17.02 -3.04 29.14
C ILE A 353 15.95 -2.03 28.76
N ASN A 354 15.47 -1.27 29.74
CA ASN A 354 14.56 -0.14 29.49
C ASN A 354 15.35 1.03 28.92
N HIS A 355 14.73 1.82 28.03
CA HIS A 355 15.34 3.07 27.60
C HIS A 355 15.59 3.97 28.83
N PRO A 356 16.79 4.55 29.00
CA PRO A 356 17.13 5.33 30.20
C PRO A 356 16.24 6.56 30.39
N ASP A 357 15.76 7.12 29.28
CA ASP A 357 14.89 8.30 29.27
C ASP A 357 13.39 7.94 29.19
N PHE A 358 13.02 6.68 29.48
CA PHE A 358 11.61 6.30 29.56
C PHE A 358 10.93 7.01 30.73
N ASP A 359 9.90 7.78 30.43
CA ASP A 359 9.06 8.43 31.44
C ASP A 359 7.64 7.83 31.41
N PRO A 360 7.20 7.15 32.49
CA PRO A 360 5.87 6.55 32.55
C PRO A 360 4.72 7.56 32.61
N TYR A 361 4.99 8.83 32.92
CA TYR A 361 3.95 9.87 32.97
C TYR A 361 3.64 10.46 31.59
N SER A 362 4.68 10.87 30.86
CA SER A 362 4.53 11.35 29.46
C SER A 362 4.41 10.21 28.45
N ILE A 363 4.80 8.98 28.83
CA ILE A 363 4.94 7.82 27.94
C ILE A 363 5.93 8.12 26.78
N SER A 364 6.85 9.07 27.01
CA SER A 364 7.98 9.33 26.12
C SER A 364 9.01 8.20 26.25
N ASN A 365 9.69 7.89 25.15
CA ASN A 365 10.68 6.81 25.09
C ASN A 365 10.19 5.44 25.58
N ASN A 366 8.92 5.12 25.29
CA ASN A 366 8.26 3.88 25.69
C ASN A 366 8.73 2.65 24.90
N ILE A 367 9.99 2.25 25.10
CA ILE A 367 10.63 1.12 24.44
C ILE A 367 11.59 0.39 25.40
N ASN A 368 11.67 -0.93 25.26
CA ASN A 368 12.64 -1.76 25.96
C ASN A 368 13.20 -2.88 25.05
N LEU A 369 14.34 -3.44 25.46
CA LEU A 369 14.88 -4.68 24.92
C LEU A 369 14.78 -5.78 25.97
N LEU A 370 14.30 -6.94 25.53
CA LEU A 370 14.30 -8.18 26.28
C LEU A 370 15.36 -9.11 25.68
N ILE A 371 16.43 -9.36 26.44
CA ILE A 371 17.47 -10.32 26.06
C ILE A 371 17.11 -11.67 26.64
N LEU A 372 16.90 -12.65 25.75
CA LEU A 372 16.44 -13.98 26.10
C LEU A 372 17.57 -14.84 26.69
N GLU A 373 17.23 -15.76 27.59
CA GLU A 373 18.18 -16.73 28.15
C GLU A 373 18.60 -17.77 27.11
N LYS A 374 17.63 -18.24 26.32
CA LYS A 374 17.84 -19.18 25.21
C LYS A 374 17.36 -18.57 23.89
N PRO A 375 18.12 -18.73 22.80
CA PRO A 375 17.69 -18.28 21.49
C PRO A 375 16.49 -19.11 21.02
N PHE A 376 15.55 -18.47 20.34
CA PHE A 376 14.52 -19.18 19.59
C PHE A 376 15.10 -19.80 18.32
N THR A 377 14.61 -20.99 18.01
CA THR A 377 14.92 -21.65 16.75
C THR A 377 14.08 -21.01 15.65
N ILE A 378 14.74 -20.54 14.59
CA ILE A 378 14.05 -19.92 13.45
C ILE A 378 13.31 -21.01 12.68
N THR A 379 12.01 -20.79 12.49
CA THR A 379 11.11 -21.69 11.77
C THR A 379 10.21 -20.87 10.83
N ASP A 380 9.25 -21.49 10.19
CA ASP A 380 8.24 -20.77 9.40
C ASP A 380 7.22 -20.02 10.26
N TYR A 381 7.22 -20.25 11.58
CA TYR A 381 6.29 -19.64 12.53
C TYR A 381 6.99 -18.74 13.55
N VAL A 382 8.33 -18.71 13.51
CA VAL A 382 9.18 -17.94 14.41
C VAL A 382 10.31 -17.34 13.59
N ARG A 383 10.20 -16.04 13.26
CA ARG A 383 11.15 -15.29 12.44
C ARG A 383 11.21 -13.84 12.91
N PRO A 384 12.38 -13.20 12.92
CA PRO A 384 12.48 -11.81 13.33
C PRO A 384 11.90 -10.86 12.27
N ALA A 385 11.34 -9.73 12.71
CA ALA A 385 11.01 -8.59 11.86
C ALA A 385 12.29 -7.81 11.48
N CYS A 386 12.26 -7.10 10.35
CA CYS A 386 13.33 -6.18 10.00
C CYS A 386 13.28 -4.93 10.88
N LEU A 387 14.44 -4.30 11.12
CA LEU A 387 14.51 -2.95 11.66
C LEU A 387 14.67 -1.93 10.52
N PRO A 388 14.28 -0.66 10.73
CA PRO A 388 14.51 0.41 9.76
C PRO A 388 15.99 0.55 9.38
N GLU A 389 16.26 0.98 8.15
CA GLU A 389 17.63 1.03 7.62
C GLU A 389 18.52 2.06 8.32
N ASN A 390 17.94 3.18 8.79
CA ASN A 390 18.66 4.26 9.46
C ASN A 390 17.71 5.13 10.31
N ILE A 391 18.32 5.99 11.13
CA ILE A 391 17.60 6.88 12.07
C ILE A 391 16.75 7.93 11.37
N GLU A 392 17.03 8.24 10.10
CA GLU A 392 16.26 9.19 9.28
C GLU A 392 15.02 8.53 8.66
N PHE A 393 14.82 7.23 8.85
CA PHE A 393 13.66 6.54 8.31
C PHE A 393 12.37 7.16 8.87
N ARG A 394 11.56 7.71 7.96
CA ARG A 394 10.21 8.18 8.26
C ARG A 394 9.25 7.47 7.31
N PRO A 395 8.28 6.68 7.82
CA PRO A 395 7.24 6.14 6.95
C PRO A 395 6.46 7.31 6.33
N GLN A 396 6.11 7.19 5.05
CA GLN A 396 5.33 8.21 4.36
C GLN A 396 3.94 8.32 4.97
N ASN A 397 3.35 9.51 4.90
CA ASN A 397 1.96 9.71 5.31
C ASN A 397 1.04 8.85 4.43
N GLY A 398 0.19 8.03 5.03
CA GLY A 398 -0.59 7.03 4.29
C GLY A 398 0.15 5.73 3.97
N ALA A 399 1.37 5.55 4.47
CA ALA A 399 2.05 4.27 4.38
C ALA A 399 1.21 3.19 5.08
N PHE A 400 1.12 2.04 4.42
CA PHE A 400 0.38 0.89 4.92
C PHE A 400 1.19 0.15 5.96
N CYS A 401 0.56 -0.09 7.11
CA CYS A 401 1.14 -0.85 8.20
C CYS A 401 0.09 -1.79 8.81
N VAL A 402 0.57 -2.81 9.50
CA VAL A 402 -0.25 -3.78 10.23
C VAL A 402 0.17 -3.74 11.69
N ALA A 403 -0.81 -3.57 12.56
CA ALA A 403 -0.65 -3.83 13.99
C ALA A 403 -1.25 -5.20 14.31
N SER A 404 -0.59 -5.96 15.18
CA SER A 404 -1.04 -7.28 15.61
C SER A 404 -0.80 -7.49 17.10
N GLY A 405 -1.73 -8.21 17.74
CA GLY A 405 -1.70 -8.40 19.18
C GLY A 405 -2.80 -9.34 19.69
N PHE A 406 -2.81 -9.55 21.01
CA PHE A 406 -3.66 -10.55 21.66
C PHE A 406 -4.89 -9.95 22.34
N GLY A 407 -5.00 -8.62 22.43
CA GLY A 407 -6.07 -7.91 23.13
C GLY A 407 -6.20 -8.24 24.62
N LYS A 408 -6.75 -7.31 25.40
CA LYS A 408 -7.12 -7.51 26.81
C LYS A 408 -8.51 -6.92 27.04
N GLU A 409 -9.37 -7.74 27.62
CA GLU A 409 -10.74 -7.43 28.02
C GLU A 409 -10.82 -6.35 29.11
N GLU A 410 -11.63 -5.32 28.82
CA GLU A 410 -12.60 -4.62 29.70
C GLU A 410 -13.20 -3.40 28.95
N LEU A 411 -12.50 -2.85 27.95
CA LEU A 411 -12.94 -1.70 27.15
C LEU A 411 -13.15 -1.99 25.65
N CYS A 412 -12.70 -3.14 25.17
CA CYS A 412 -12.91 -3.65 23.82
C CYS A 412 -13.58 -5.04 23.95
N ASP A 413 -14.72 -5.24 23.29
CA ASP A 413 -15.63 -6.39 23.48
C ASP A 413 -15.03 -7.69 22.87
N PHE A 414 -14.01 -8.31 23.51
CA PHE A 414 -13.21 -9.38 22.87
C PHE A 414 -12.71 -10.54 23.74
N ASN A 415 -12.97 -11.75 23.24
CA ASN A 415 -12.87 -13.06 23.91
C ASN A 415 -11.48 -13.75 23.80
N GLY A 416 -10.38 -12.99 23.76
CA GLY A 416 -9.00 -13.52 23.82
C GLY A 416 -8.40 -14.13 22.53
N SER A 417 -8.88 -13.75 21.34
CA SER A 417 -8.32 -14.14 20.04
C SER A 417 -7.09 -13.31 19.63
N PHE A 418 -6.13 -13.91 18.91
CA PHE A 418 -5.02 -13.19 18.28
C PHE A 418 -5.49 -12.50 16.99
N GLU A 419 -5.34 -11.19 16.93
CA GLU A 419 -5.93 -10.35 15.88
C GLU A 419 -4.92 -9.41 15.25
N ALA A 420 -5.22 -9.01 14.01
CA ALA A 420 -4.45 -8.01 13.29
C ALA A 420 -5.40 -7.00 12.62
N THR A 421 -4.97 -5.75 12.60
CA THR A 421 -5.70 -4.66 11.96
C THR A 421 -4.80 -3.84 11.03
N ARG A 422 -5.43 -3.24 10.03
CA ARG A 422 -4.78 -2.42 9.02
C ARG A 422 -4.83 -0.98 9.44
N LEU A 423 -3.66 -0.35 9.42
CA LEU A 423 -3.50 1.02 9.82
C LEU A 423 -2.76 1.80 8.73
N ALA A 424 -3.12 3.06 8.58
CA ALA A 424 -2.36 4.01 7.79
C ALA A 424 -1.54 4.90 8.73
N ILE A 425 -0.34 5.28 8.32
CA ILE A 425 0.49 6.26 9.05
C ILE A 425 -0.09 7.67 8.90
N PHE A 426 -0.10 8.43 9.99
CA PHE A 426 -0.51 9.83 10.06
C PHE A 426 0.68 10.70 10.44
N SER A 427 1.16 11.55 9.52
CA SER A 427 2.22 12.52 9.80
C SER A 427 1.68 13.88 10.26
N ASN A 428 0.37 14.11 10.13
CA ASN A 428 -0.27 15.40 10.39
C ASN A 428 -1.43 15.22 11.39
N SER A 429 -1.14 14.68 12.56
CA SER A 429 -2.12 14.57 13.65
C SER A 429 -2.44 15.95 14.21
N ARG A 430 -3.68 16.18 14.64
CA ARG A 430 -4.06 17.32 15.50
C ARG A 430 -3.45 17.23 16.91
N ILE A 431 -2.64 16.21 17.14
CA ILE A 431 -1.91 15.90 18.36
C ILE A 431 -0.46 16.28 18.09
N GLU A 432 0.10 17.11 18.98
CA GLU A 432 1.51 17.44 18.98
C GLU A 432 2.29 16.18 19.40
N LEU A 433 3.12 15.67 18.50
CA LEU A 433 3.92 14.47 18.73
C LEU A 433 5.37 14.84 18.97
N GLU A 434 6.01 14.11 19.87
CA GLU A 434 7.47 14.12 19.95
C GLU A 434 8.07 13.41 18.73
N ASN A 435 9.34 13.70 18.41
CA ASN A 435 10.06 13.02 17.32
C ASN A 435 10.11 11.49 17.53
N SER A 436 10.14 11.07 18.79
CA SER A 436 10.09 9.69 19.29
C SER A 436 8.76 8.96 19.00
N GLN A 437 7.74 9.66 18.50
CA GLN A 437 6.39 9.14 18.33
C GLN A 437 5.93 9.22 16.88
N LEU A 438 4.97 8.36 16.53
CA LEU A 438 4.23 8.40 15.28
C LEU A 438 2.77 8.01 15.50
N CYS A 439 1.90 8.44 14.59
CA CYS A 439 0.48 8.11 14.63
C CYS A 439 0.11 7.09 13.55
N ALA A 440 -0.81 6.19 13.89
CA ALA A 440 -1.45 5.28 12.94
C ALA A 440 -2.91 5.02 13.33
N ALA A 441 -3.81 4.88 12.35
CA ALA A 441 -5.25 4.67 12.61
C ALA A 441 -5.94 3.86 11.50
N GLY A 442 -7.04 3.19 11.85
CA GLY A 442 -7.96 2.52 10.93
C GLY A 442 -9.11 3.43 10.45
N PHE A 443 -9.91 2.97 9.48
CA PHE A 443 -10.95 3.78 8.81
C PHE A 443 -12.38 3.54 9.33
N GLN A 444 -12.66 2.40 9.95
CA GLN A 444 -13.96 2.19 10.61
C GLN A 444 -13.97 2.82 12.00
N ASN A 445 -15.10 3.43 12.40
CA ASN A 445 -15.31 3.91 13.77
C ASN A 445 -14.86 2.83 14.76
N GLY A 446 -13.88 3.11 15.63
CA GLY A 446 -13.44 2.13 16.64
C GLY A 446 -12.21 1.28 16.31
N MET A 447 -11.67 1.30 15.09
CA MET A 447 -10.50 0.47 14.74
C MET A 447 -9.17 1.13 15.11
N ASP A 448 -8.66 0.77 16.28
CA ASP A 448 -7.32 1.09 16.78
C ASP A 448 -6.80 -0.09 17.62
N THR A 449 -5.52 -0.07 18.01
CA THR A 449 -4.95 -1.04 18.96
C THR A 449 -5.57 -0.85 20.36
N CYS A 450 -5.85 -1.95 21.06
CA CYS A 450 -6.49 -1.94 22.38
C CYS A 450 -5.47 -2.23 23.50
N GLN A 451 -5.93 -2.14 24.77
CA GLN A 451 -5.14 -2.67 25.89
C GLN A 451 -4.82 -4.16 25.63
N GLY A 452 -3.61 -4.61 25.98
CA GLY A 452 -3.12 -5.97 25.68
C GLY A 452 -2.26 -6.09 24.42
N ASP A 453 -2.38 -5.13 23.50
CA ASP A 453 -1.49 -5.02 22.33
C ASP A 453 -0.24 -4.20 22.63
N SER A 454 -0.19 -3.52 23.78
CA SER A 454 0.96 -2.73 24.24
C SER A 454 2.27 -3.53 24.15
N GLY A 455 3.30 -2.91 23.59
CA GLY A 455 4.57 -3.56 23.29
C GLY A 455 4.58 -4.38 21.99
N GLY A 456 3.42 -4.63 21.38
CA GLY A 456 3.29 -5.30 20.09
C GLY A 456 3.81 -4.47 18.92
N PRO A 457 3.92 -5.09 17.73
CA PRO A 457 4.47 -4.44 16.54
C PRO A 457 3.46 -3.54 15.82
N LEU A 458 3.96 -2.44 15.26
CA LEU A 458 3.45 -1.83 14.04
C LEU A 458 4.46 -2.09 12.91
N ILE A 459 4.14 -3.04 12.03
CA ILE A 459 5.00 -3.42 10.90
C ILE A 459 4.50 -2.74 9.62
N CYS A 460 5.40 -2.07 8.91
CA CYS A 460 5.12 -1.56 7.58
C CYS A 460 5.92 -2.36 6.55
N ASP A 461 5.39 -2.47 5.32
CA ASP A 461 6.19 -2.97 4.22
C ASP A 461 7.10 -1.86 3.69
N VAL A 462 8.40 -2.10 3.72
CA VAL A 462 9.43 -1.19 3.21
C VAL A 462 10.23 -1.95 2.15
N GLU A 463 9.91 -1.68 0.88
CA GLU A 463 10.55 -2.31 -0.29
C GLU A 463 10.47 -3.85 -0.30
N GLY A 464 9.35 -4.42 0.16
CA GLY A 464 9.16 -5.87 0.26
C GLY A 464 9.76 -6.49 1.52
N ARG A 465 10.12 -5.68 2.53
CA ARG A 465 10.61 -6.13 3.84
C ARG A 465 9.69 -5.64 4.96
N TRP A 466 9.17 -6.59 5.73
CA TRP A 466 8.38 -6.36 6.93
C TRP A 466 9.22 -5.73 8.03
N THR A 467 9.06 -4.42 8.19
CA THR A 467 9.92 -3.58 9.01
C THR A 467 9.16 -3.03 10.21
N LEU A 468 9.67 -3.32 11.41
CA LEU A 468 9.16 -2.79 12.68
C LEU A 468 9.33 -1.27 12.71
N THR A 469 8.25 -0.57 12.44
CA THR A 469 8.22 0.89 12.28
C THR A 469 7.79 1.57 13.55
N GLY A 470 6.87 0.96 14.29
CA GLY A 470 6.42 1.44 15.59
C GLY A 470 6.28 0.31 16.62
N VAL A 471 6.38 0.67 17.90
CA VAL A 471 5.97 -0.18 19.02
C VAL A 471 4.64 0.37 19.55
N VAL A 472 3.66 -0.50 19.74
CA VAL A 472 2.36 -0.14 20.33
C VAL A 472 2.62 0.42 21.73
N SER A 473 2.39 1.72 21.92
CA SER A 473 2.72 2.42 23.16
C SER A 473 1.45 2.66 23.97
N PHE A 474 0.56 3.52 23.45
CA PHE A 474 -0.68 3.92 24.11
C PHE A 474 -1.68 4.50 23.07
N GLY A 475 -2.95 4.12 23.17
CA GLY A 475 -4.04 4.84 22.51
C GLY A 475 -4.59 5.88 23.49
N LEU A 476 -4.29 7.17 23.28
CA LEU A 476 -4.88 8.27 24.07
C LEU A 476 -6.42 8.27 24.03
N ALA A 477 -7.00 7.52 23.11
CA ALA A 477 -8.43 7.38 22.98
C ALA A 477 -8.75 6.03 22.33
N PHE A 478 -8.90 4.98 23.16
CA PHE A 478 -9.24 3.61 22.79
C PHE A 478 -10.31 3.51 21.69
N GLY A 479 -9.90 3.47 20.41
CA GLY A 479 -10.81 3.47 19.27
C GLY A 479 -11.76 4.69 19.21
N GLN A 480 -11.46 5.80 19.88
CA GLN A 480 -12.34 6.97 19.77
C GLN A 480 -12.29 7.52 18.35
N LYS A 481 -13.46 7.88 17.85
CA LYS A 481 -13.67 8.44 16.53
C LYS A 481 -12.74 9.64 16.30
N ASP A 482 -12.02 9.63 15.18
CA ASP A 482 -11.11 10.69 14.72
C ASP A 482 -9.82 10.92 15.56
N ILE A 483 -9.44 10.02 16.48
CA ILE A 483 -8.17 10.09 17.22
C ILE A 483 -7.28 8.90 16.82
N PRO A 484 -6.08 9.14 16.26
CA PRO A 484 -5.16 8.05 15.90
C PRO A 484 -4.47 7.45 17.12
N GLY A 485 -4.10 6.17 17.02
CA GLY A 485 -3.22 5.51 17.98
C GLY A 485 -1.80 6.07 17.91
N VAL A 486 -1.12 6.13 19.05
CA VAL A 486 0.26 6.64 19.15
C VAL A 486 1.22 5.49 19.42
N TYR A 487 2.28 5.46 18.62
CA TYR A 487 3.28 4.40 18.60
C TYR A 487 4.66 5.02 18.82
N THR A 488 5.55 4.29 19.49
CA THR A 488 6.95 4.69 19.62
C THR A 488 7.69 4.43 18.32
N ARG A 489 8.30 5.45 17.72
CA ARG A 489 9.03 5.40 16.45
C ARG A 489 10.35 4.66 16.60
N VAL A 490 10.43 3.44 16.05
CA VAL A 490 11.60 2.55 16.23
C VAL A 490 12.89 3.13 15.63
N ALA A 491 12.78 3.90 14.55
CA ALA A 491 13.94 4.49 13.86
C ALA A 491 14.80 5.39 14.78
N GLU A 492 14.19 6.12 15.72
CA GLU A 492 14.93 6.99 16.67
C GLU A 492 15.82 6.19 17.61
N TYR A 493 15.51 4.92 17.84
CA TYR A 493 16.18 4.08 18.81
C TYR A 493 17.21 3.14 18.19
N LEU A 494 17.45 3.20 16.86
CA LEU A 494 18.35 2.24 16.20
C LEU A 494 19.75 2.20 16.80
N ASP A 495 20.34 3.35 17.12
CA ASP A 495 21.67 3.43 17.73
C ASP A 495 21.69 2.78 19.12
N TRP A 496 20.64 3.00 19.91
CA TRP A 496 20.46 2.39 21.22
C TRP A 496 20.21 0.88 21.11
N ILE A 497 19.36 0.45 20.17
CA ILE A 497 19.07 -0.96 19.88
C ILE A 497 20.36 -1.69 19.49
N SER A 498 21.14 -1.15 18.55
CA SER A 498 22.40 -1.76 18.10
C SER A 498 23.47 -1.82 19.19
N LYS A 499 23.46 -0.89 20.16
CA LYS A 499 24.41 -0.90 21.28
C LYS A 499 24.13 -2.02 22.29
N PHE A 500 22.88 -2.39 22.47
CA PHE A 500 22.44 -3.24 23.58
C PHE A 500 21.88 -4.60 23.16
N SER A 501 21.74 -4.85 21.85
CA SER A 501 21.34 -6.14 21.28
C SER A 501 22.49 -6.81 20.54
N ASP A 502 22.34 -8.10 20.25
CA ASP A 502 23.31 -8.89 19.48
C ASP A 502 23.23 -8.63 17.96
N LEU A 503 22.60 -7.53 17.54
CA LEU A 503 22.39 -7.19 16.13
C LEU A 503 23.68 -6.60 15.53
N GLU A 504 24.27 -7.29 14.54
CA GLU A 504 25.42 -6.74 13.82
C GLU A 504 25.02 -5.45 13.05
N PRO A 505 25.89 -4.42 13.00
CA PRO A 505 25.63 -3.22 12.21
C PRO A 505 25.44 -3.58 10.73
N GLN A 506 24.34 -3.13 10.12
CA GLN A 506 24.12 -3.35 8.68
C GLN A 506 25.26 -2.71 7.88
N LYS A 507 26.08 -3.55 7.23
CA LYS A 507 27.16 -3.07 6.35
C LYS A 507 26.53 -2.37 5.15
N LYS A 508 26.78 -1.07 5.00
CA LYS A 508 26.44 -0.31 3.78
C LYS A 508 26.81 -1.13 2.54
N PRO A 509 25.89 -1.33 1.57
CA PRO A 509 26.25 -2.01 0.33
C PRO A 509 27.41 -1.26 -0.33
N LYS A 510 28.52 -1.98 -0.55
CA LYS A 510 29.68 -1.41 -1.25
C LYS A 510 29.19 -0.93 -2.63
N PRO A 511 29.55 0.29 -3.06
CA PRO A 511 29.22 0.75 -4.40
C PRO A 511 29.71 -0.30 -5.41
N GLN A 512 28.79 -0.83 -6.22
CA GLN A 512 29.16 -1.68 -7.33
C GLN A 512 30.14 -0.90 -8.20
N LYS A 513 31.40 -1.36 -8.24
CA LYS A 513 32.39 -0.80 -9.14
C LYS A 513 31.86 -0.98 -10.55
N LYS A 514 31.50 0.13 -11.21
CA LYS A 514 31.15 0.16 -12.64
C LYS A 514 32.22 -0.65 -13.40
N PRO A 515 31.84 -1.55 -14.33
CA PRO A 515 32.80 -2.25 -15.17
C PRO A 515 33.70 -1.21 -15.84
N LYS A 516 35.02 -1.33 -15.65
CA LYS A 516 35.99 -0.52 -16.37
C LYS A 516 35.70 -0.68 -17.87
N GLN A 517 35.23 0.38 -18.52
CA GLN A 517 35.20 0.44 -19.98
C GLN A 517 36.64 0.21 -20.47
N GLN A 518 36.90 -0.97 -21.03
CA GLN A 518 38.10 -1.20 -21.81
C GLN A 518 38.06 -0.21 -22.97
N LYS A 519 38.93 0.81 -22.91
CA LYS A 519 39.25 1.65 -24.06
C LYS A 519 39.76 0.74 -25.18
N LYS A 520 38.87 0.35 -26.10
CA LYS A 520 39.27 -0.18 -27.41
C LYS A 520 40.10 0.90 -28.09
N ARG A 521 41.42 0.75 -28.07
CA ARG A 521 42.35 1.52 -28.89
C ARG A 521 41.92 1.35 -30.36
N ARG A 522 41.31 2.39 -30.93
CA ARG A 522 41.15 2.54 -32.38
C ARG A 522 42.56 2.49 -33.00
N ARG A 523 42.88 1.41 -33.70
CA ARG A 523 44.05 1.33 -34.59
C ARG A 523 43.80 2.30 -35.74
N GLN A 524 44.61 3.35 -35.85
CA GLN A 524 44.70 4.17 -37.06
C GLN A 524 45.27 3.32 -38.21
N PRO A 525 44.74 3.41 -39.43
CA PRO A 525 45.35 2.77 -40.60
C PRO A 525 46.61 3.53 -40.99
N LYS A 526 47.76 2.83 -41.00
CA LYS A 526 49.03 3.34 -41.54
C LYS A 526 48.92 3.42 -43.06
N PHE A 527 48.91 4.62 -43.61
CA PHE A 527 49.20 4.87 -45.03
C PHE A 527 50.64 4.43 -45.33
N ARG A 528 50.79 3.49 -46.26
CA ARG A 528 52.09 3.00 -46.75
C ARG A 528 52.44 3.78 -48.01
N THR A 529 53.19 4.87 -47.86
CA THR A 529 53.77 5.61 -48.99
C THR A 529 54.92 4.79 -49.60
N LYS A 530 54.80 4.49 -50.88
CA LYS A 530 55.83 3.88 -51.73
C LYS A 530 57.11 4.74 -51.72
N ARG A 531 58.28 4.09 -51.70
CA ARG A 531 59.54 4.67 -52.17
C ARG A 531 60.14 3.78 -53.27
N PRO A 532 60.89 4.37 -54.22
CA PRO A 532 61.12 3.79 -55.54
C PRO A 532 62.35 2.87 -55.57
N VAL A 533 62.33 1.96 -56.55
CA VAL A 533 63.48 1.13 -56.96
C VAL A 533 64.43 1.98 -57.80
N ARG A 534 65.74 1.87 -57.53
CA ARG A 534 66.81 2.13 -58.50
C ARG A 534 67.78 0.94 -58.46
N SER A 535 68.02 0.39 -59.65
CA SER A 535 69.22 -0.28 -60.19
C SER A 535 70.46 -0.28 -59.28
N ASP A 536 71.23 -1.35 -59.10
CA ASP A 536 71.59 -2.48 -59.99
C ASP A 536 71.69 -3.81 -59.23
#